data_AF-A0A8C8ZNB0-F1
#
_entry.id   AF-A0A8C8ZNB0-F1
#
_cell.length_a   1.000
_cell.length_b   1.000
_cell.length_c   1.000
_cell.angle_alpha   90.00
_cell.angle_beta   90.00
_cell.angle_gamma   90.00
#
_symmetry.space_group_name_H-M   'P 1'
#
loop_
_entity.id
_entity.type
_entity.pdbx_description
1 polymer ?
#
loop_
_entity_poly.entity_id
_entity_poly.type
_entity_poly.pdbx_seq_one_letter_code
_entity_poly.pdbx_strand_id
1 'polypeptide(L)'
;MATPNNLTPTNCSWWPISALESDVAKPVEAPDAPEAASPAHWPKESLVLYHWTQSFSSQKVRLVIAEKGLACEERDVSLPQSEHKEPWFMRLNLGEEVPVIIHRDNIISDYDQIIDYVERTFTGDSHPATSLQLRGAAPGGQC
;
A
#
# COMPACT_ATOMS: atom_id res chain seq x y z
N MET A 1 -34.53 -15.32 -11.33
CA MET A 1 -33.83 -14.09 -11.79
C MET A 1 -32.57 -13.95 -10.95
N ALA A 2 -31.49 -14.62 -11.35
CA ALA A 2 -30.20 -14.53 -10.69
C ALA A 2 -29.32 -13.59 -11.51
N THR A 3 -28.94 -12.46 -10.92
CA THR A 3 -27.96 -11.51 -11.46
C THR A 3 -26.57 -12.13 -11.32
N PRO A 4 -25.77 -12.26 -12.39
CA PRO A 4 -24.38 -12.67 -12.26
C PRO A 4 -23.52 -11.45 -11.93
N ASN A 5 -22.92 -11.41 -10.74
CA ASN A 5 -21.84 -10.48 -10.45
C ASN A 5 -20.54 -11.03 -11.04
N ASN A 6 -20.17 -10.45 -12.18
CA ASN A 6 -18.90 -10.60 -12.87
C ASN A 6 -17.78 -9.98 -12.03
N LEU A 7 -17.10 -10.79 -11.23
CA LEU A 7 -15.81 -10.42 -10.63
C LEU A 7 -14.71 -10.88 -11.57
N THR A 8 -14.11 -9.91 -12.27
CA THR A 8 -12.97 -10.09 -13.16
C THR A 8 -11.78 -10.71 -12.44
N PRO A 9 -10.95 -11.54 -13.12
CA PRO A 9 -9.75 -12.11 -12.54
C PRO A 9 -8.63 -11.06 -12.54
N THR A 10 -8.37 -10.41 -11.41
CA THR A 10 -7.16 -9.58 -11.28
C THR A 10 -5.99 -10.49 -10.95
N ASN A 11 -5.39 -11.02 -12.02
CA ASN A 11 -3.96 -11.12 -12.23
C ASN A 11 -3.11 -11.08 -10.93
N CYS A 12 -2.91 -12.24 -10.33
CA CYS A 12 -1.96 -12.44 -9.23
C CYS A 12 -0.53 -12.44 -9.79
N SER A 13 0.01 -11.26 -10.09
CA SER A 13 1.45 -11.04 -10.24
C SER A 13 2.00 -10.54 -8.91
N TRP A 14 1.82 -11.31 -7.85
CA TRP A 14 2.31 -10.91 -6.53
C TRP A 14 3.68 -11.54 -6.29
N TRP A 15 4.65 -10.61 -6.31
CA TRP A 15 6.03 -10.54 -5.82
C TRP A 15 7.13 -11.45 -6.43
N PRO A 16 8.31 -10.89 -6.79
CA PRO A 16 9.48 -11.65 -7.24
C PRO A 16 10.35 -12.02 -6.03
N ILE A 17 10.42 -13.29 -5.66
CA ILE A 17 11.69 -13.79 -5.12
C ILE A 17 12.58 -13.93 -6.34
N SER A 18 13.70 -13.21 -6.36
CA SER A 18 14.78 -13.51 -7.30
C SER A 18 15.14 -14.98 -7.20
N ALA A 19 14.68 -15.77 -8.16
CA ALA A 19 15.27 -17.05 -8.49
C ALA A 19 16.67 -16.73 -9.02
N LEU A 20 17.67 -16.87 -8.15
CA LEU A 20 19.05 -16.97 -8.58
C LEU A 20 19.22 -18.34 -9.24
N GLU A 21 19.01 -18.41 -10.55
CA GLU A 21 19.60 -19.48 -11.36
C GLU A 21 20.76 -18.87 -12.13
N SER A 22 21.96 -19.30 -11.74
CA SER A 22 23.22 -18.84 -12.32
C SER A 22 23.42 -19.44 -13.71
N ASP A 23 23.75 -18.52 -14.62
CA ASP A 23 24.28 -18.62 -15.98
C ASP A 23 24.99 -19.92 -16.39
N VAL A 24 24.60 -20.46 -17.57
CA VAL A 24 25.60 -20.86 -18.57
C VAL A 24 25.07 -20.68 -20.02
N ALA A 25 25.64 -19.67 -20.70
CA ALA A 25 25.95 -19.57 -22.14
C ALA A 25 24.85 -19.54 -23.26
N LYS A 26 24.61 -18.31 -23.79
CA LYS A 26 24.61 -17.76 -25.19
C LYS A 26 24.40 -18.67 -26.45
N PRO A 27 24.12 -18.13 -27.68
CA PRO A 27 23.50 -16.87 -28.19
C PRO A 27 22.46 -17.08 -29.35
N VAL A 28 21.83 -16.00 -29.87
CA VAL A 28 21.59 -15.64 -31.31
C VAL A 28 20.17 -15.12 -31.69
N GLU A 29 20.18 -13.96 -32.38
CA GLU A 29 19.20 -13.27 -33.26
C GLU A 29 17.88 -12.64 -32.72
N ALA A 30 17.57 -11.44 -33.27
CA ALA A 30 16.48 -10.48 -32.95
C ALA A 30 15.19 -10.71 -33.80
N PRO A 31 14.19 -9.79 -33.92
CA PRO A 31 13.73 -8.63 -33.12
C PRO A 31 12.17 -8.65 -32.86
N ASP A 32 11.64 -7.55 -32.30
CA ASP A 32 10.23 -7.12 -32.15
C ASP A 32 9.49 -7.35 -30.81
N ALA A 33 8.82 -6.27 -30.37
CA ALA A 33 7.92 -6.09 -29.22
C ALA A 33 8.52 -5.66 -27.86
N PRO A 34 7.80 -4.83 -27.09
CA PRO A 34 8.31 -3.57 -26.57
C PRO A 34 8.91 -3.66 -25.17
N GLU A 35 9.96 -2.86 -24.98
CA GLU A 35 10.31 -2.12 -23.75
C GLU A 35 9.83 -2.76 -22.45
N ALA A 36 10.55 -3.81 -22.04
CA ALA A 36 10.48 -4.36 -20.70
C ALA A 36 10.69 -3.24 -19.69
N ALA A 37 9.64 -2.98 -18.92
CA ALA A 37 9.57 -1.95 -17.90
C ALA A 37 10.83 -1.99 -17.02
N SER A 38 11.53 -0.86 -17.06
CA SER A 38 12.73 -0.52 -16.28
C SER A 38 12.53 -0.78 -14.78
N PRO A 39 13.61 -1.01 -14.01
CA PRO A 39 13.52 -1.43 -12.61
C PRO A 39 12.68 -0.42 -11.84
N ALA A 40 11.67 -0.92 -11.13
CA ALA A 40 10.67 -0.12 -10.44
C ALA A 40 11.33 0.97 -9.58
N HIS A 41 11.32 2.20 -10.10
CA HIS A 41 11.64 3.40 -9.35
C HIS A 41 10.48 3.62 -8.39
N TRP A 42 10.48 2.91 -7.27
CA TRP A 42 9.54 3.17 -6.20
C TRP A 42 9.75 4.63 -5.79
N PRO A 43 8.70 5.48 -5.84
CA PRO A 43 8.84 6.86 -5.42
C PRO A 43 9.37 6.84 -3.99
N LYS A 44 10.25 7.78 -3.65
CA LYS A 44 10.99 7.80 -2.38
C LYS A 44 10.10 7.70 -1.13
N GLU A 45 8.78 7.86 -1.27
CA GLU A 45 7.74 7.76 -0.24
C GLU A 45 6.76 6.59 -0.48
N SER A 46 7.18 5.51 -1.15
CA SER A 46 6.32 4.34 -1.38
C SER A 46 6.01 3.63 -0.06
N LEU A 47 4.76 3.76 0.37
CA LEU A 47 4.20 3.17 1.57
C LEU A 47 3.17 2.10 1.15
N VAL A 48 3.33 0.88 1.65
CA VAL A 48 2.38 -0.21 1.43
C VAL A 48 1.84 -0.68 2.77
N LEU A 49 0.53 -0.76 2.90
CA LEU A 49 -0.16 -1.23 4.11
C LEU A 49 -0.92 -2.52 3.80
N TYR A 50 -0.49 -3.62 4.41
CA TYR A 50 -1.28 -4.84 4.47
C TYR A 50 -2.21 -4.78 5.68
N HIS A 51 -3.51 -4.84 5.46
CA HIS A 51 -4.49 -4.66 6.52
C HIS A 51 -5.74 -5.50 6.30
N TRP A 52 -6.59 -5.58 7.33
CA TRP A 52 -7.96 -6.04 7.18
C TRP A 52 -8.92 -4.95 7.64
N THR A 53 -9.84 -4.55 6.77
CA THR A 53 -10.74 -3.40 7.03
C THR A 53 -11.55 -3.53 8.34
N GLN A 54 -11.84 -4.76 8.77
CA GLN A 54 -12.60 -5.03 10.01
C GLN A 54 -11.70 -5.21 11.26
N SER A 55 -10.37 -5.18 11.13
CA SER A 55 -9.45 -5.24 12.28
C SER A 55 -9.34 -3.87 12.94
N PHE A 56 -9.55 -3.80 14.26
CA PHE A 56 -9.44 -2.56 15.02
C PHE A 56 -8.02 -1.97 14.96
N SER A 57 -6.98 -2.80 15.07
CA SER A 57 -5.58 -2.36 14.95
C SER A 57 -5.28 -1.82 13.55
N SER A 58 -5.85 -2.44 12.51
CA SER A 58 -5.75 -1.94 11.13
C SER A 58 -6.45 -0.59 10.95
N GLN A 59 -7.63 -0.40 11.56
CA GLN A 59 -8.37 0.87 11.49
C GLN A 59 -7.59 2.02 12.12
N LYS A 60 -6.93 1.79 13.26
CA LYS A 60 -6.06 2.81 13.89
C LYS A 60 -4.95 3.27 12.95
N VAL A 61 -4.23 2.32 12.34
CA VAL A 61 -3.12 2.64 11.42
C VAL A 61 -3.63 3.38 10.19
N ARG A 62 -4.76 2.96 9.61
CA ARG A 62 -5.40 3.66 8.47
C ARG A 62 -5.77 5.10 8.84
N LEU A 63 -6.28 5.32 10.05
CA LEU A 63 -6.64 6.66 10.52
C LEU A 63 -5.41 7.57 10.60
N VAL A 64 -4.31 7.10 11.20
CA VAL A 64 -3.06 7.86 11.29
C VAL A 64 -2.50 8.19 9.91
N ILE A 65 -2.48 7.22 8.99
CA ILE A 65 -2.05 7.44 7.60
C ILE A 65 -2.92 8.50 6.90
N ALA A 66 -4.24 8.44 7.10
CA ALA A 66 -5.19 9.39 6.52
C ALA A 66 -5.05 10.80 7.12
N GLU A 67 -4.87 10.91 8.44
CA GLU A 67 -4.62 12.18 9.14
C GLU A 67 -3.33 12.86 8.65
N LYS A 68 -2.31 12.07 8.34
CA LYS A 68 -1.06 12.56 7.73
C LYS A 68 -1.18 12.86 6.24
N GLY A 69 -2.26 12.42 5.58
CA GLY A 69 -2.45 12.60 4.14
C GLY A 69 -1.42 11.85 3.29
N LEU A 70 -0.91 10.72 3.79
CA LEU A 70 0.12 9.95 3.10
C LEU A 70 -0.48 9.17 1.93
N ALA A 71 0.21 9.19 0.79
CA ALA A 71 -0.09 8.28 -0.30
C ALA A 71 0.33 6.87 0.10
N CYS A 72 -0.64 6.00 0.34
CA CYS A 72 -0.43 4.62 0.79
C CYS A 72 -1.12 3.65 -0.14
N GLU A 73 -0.40 2.61 -0.55
CA GLU A 73 -0.97 1.48 -1.27
C GLU A 73 -1.54 0.48 -0.27
N GLU A 74 -2.86 0.35 -0.25
CA GLU A 74 -3.56 -0.57 0.64
C GLU A 74 -3.72 -1.96 0.00
N ARG A 75 -3.41 -3.00 0.77
CA ARG A 75 -3.56 -4.41 0.40
C ARG A 75 -4.42 -5.12 1.45
N ASP A 76 -5.61 -5.55 1.06
CA ASP A 76 -6.47 -6.33 1.95
C ASP A 76 -5.91 -7.73 2.18
N VAL A 77 -5.93 -8.14 3.44
CA VAL A 77 -5.57 -9.49 3.92
C VAL A 77 -6.76 -10.03 4.69
N SER A 78 -7.39 -11.06 4.16
CA SER A 78 -8.62 -11.63 4.71
C SER A 78 -8.35 -12.49 5.94
N LEU A 79 -8.63 -11.96 7.14
CA LEU A 79 -8.62 -12.72 8.39
C LEU A 79 -9.60 -13.91 8.38
N PRO A 80 -10.87 -13.78 7.90
CA PRO A 80 -11.81 -14.91 7.85
C PRO A 80 -11.36 -16.04 6.93
N GLN A 81 -10.62 -15.74 5.86
CA GLN A 81 -10.07 -16.75 4.95
C GLN A 81 -8.68 -17.24 5.39
N SER A 82 -8.20 -16.80 6.56
CA SER A 82 -6.87 -17.15 7.07
C SER A 82 -5.69 -16.74 6.18
N GLU A 83 -5.84 -15.70 5.35
CA GLU A 83 -4.77 -15.26 4.44
C GLU A 83 -3.51 -14.78 5.16
N HIS A 84 -3.64 -14.27 6.39
CA HIS A 84 -2.54 -13.91 7.28
C HIS A 84 -1.66 -15.10 7.70
N LYS A 85 -2.11 -16.34 7.46
CA LYS A 85 -1.36 -17.57 7.71
C LYS A 85 -0.78 -18.18 6.45
N GLU A 86 -1.06 -17.57 5.29
CA GLU A 86 -0.51 -18.07 4.05
C GLU A 86 1.00 -17.81 3.99
N PRO A 87 1.79 -18.70 3.37
CA PRO A 87 3.24 -18.56 3.32
C PRO A 87 3.72 -17.22 2.75
N TRP A 88 2.93 -16.58 1.89
CA TRP A 88 3.28 -15.28 1.33
C TRP A 88 3.21 -14.15 2.35
N PHE A 89 2.23 -14.15 3.24
CA PHE A 89 2.08 -13.13 4.28
C PHE A 89 3.02 -13.42 5.46
N MET A 90 3.20 -14.69 5.83
CA MET A 90 4.11 -15.09 6.90
C MET A 90 5.57 -14.68 6.62
N ARG A 91 5.98 -14.58 5.36
CA ARG A 91 7.29 -14.03 4.98
C ARG A 91 7.47 -12.56 5.33
N LEU A 92 6.37 -11.81 5.44
CA LEU A 92 6.36 -10.42 5.89
C LEU A 92 6.27 -10.35 7.41
N ASN A 93 5.36 -11.14 8.01
CA ASN A 93 5.12 -11.16 9.44
C ASN A 93 4.88 -12.59 9.95
N LEU A 94 5.87 -13.15 10.65
CA LEU A 94 5.74 -14.44 11.34
C LEU A 94 4.77 -14.40 12.53
N GLY A 95 4.36 -13.21 12.98
CA GLY A 95 3.32 -13.05 13.99
C GLY A 95 1.91 -13.37 13.48
N GLU A 96 1.72 -13.59 12.17
CA GLU A 96 0.42 -13.89 11.56
C GLU A 96 -0.66 -12.81 11.86
N GLU A 97 -0.23 -11.58 12.10
CA GLU A 97 -1.14 -10.49 12.48
C GLU A 97 -1.11 -9.36 11.47
N VAL A 98 -2.24 -8.65 11.38
CA VAL A 98 -2.39 -7.40 10.63
C VAL A 98 -2.59 -6.25 11.63
N PRO A 99 -2.14 -5.04 11.32
CA PRO A 99 -1.54 -4.58 10.06
C PRO A 99 -0.03 -4.81 9.96
N VAL A 100 0.49 -4.82 8.73
CA VAL A 100 1.93 -4.75 8.42
C VAL A 100 2.16 -3.61 7.45
N ILE A 101 3.13 -2.74 7.74
CA ILE A 101 3.51 -1.65 6.86
C ILE A 101 4.89 -1.93 6.26
N ILE A 102 5.04 -1.60 4.99
CA ILE A 102 6.31 -1.58 4.29
C ILE A 102 6.57 -0.14 3.86
N HIS A 103 7.69 0.42 4.32
CA HIS A 103 8.17 1.72 3.89
C HIS A 103 9.64 1.60 3.48
N ARG A 104 9.90 1.71 2.17
CA ARG A 104 11.22 1.44 1.57
C ARG A 104 11.65 -0.01 1.89
N ASP A 105 12.77 -0.20 2.57
CA ASP A 105 13.29 -1.49 3.02
C ASP A 105 12.86 -1.86 4.45
N ASN A 106 12.01 -1.04 5.10
CA ASN A 106 11.56 -1.29 6.47
C ASN A 106 10.20 -2.00 6.48
N ILE A 107 10.13 -3.15 7.16
CA ILE A 107 8.90 -3.88 7.43
C ILE A 107 8.61 -3.76 8.93
N ILE A 108 7.41 -3.29 9.27
CA ILE A 108 6.97 -3.12 10.66
C ILE A 108 5.59 -3.77 10.81
N SER A 109 5.46 -4.63 11.81
CA SER A 109 4.30 -5.55 11.93
C SER A 109 3.48 -5.36 13.21
N ASP A 110 3.96 -4.53 14.14
CA ASP A 110 3.28 -4.20 15.38
C ASP A 110 2.56 -2.85 15.21
N TYR A 111 1.25 -2.81 15.47
CA TYR A 111 0.44 -1.63 15.20
C TYR A 111 0.86 -0.40 16.04
N ASP A 112 1.28 -0.57 17.29
CA ASP A 112 1.73 0.55 18.13
C ASP A 112 3.06 1.11 17.56
N GLN A 113 3.96 0.22 17.14
CA GLN A 113 5.22 0.62 16.49
C GLN A 113 4.99 1.26 15.12
N ILE A 114 4.01 0.80 14.35
CA ILE A 114 3.64 1.41 13.07
C ILE A 114 3.15 2.84 13.30
N ILE A 115 2.26 3.06 14.26
CA ILE A 115 1.76 4.40 14.59
C ILE A 115 2.92 5.30 15.00
N ASP A 116 3.74 4.87 15.96
CA ASP A 116 4.91 5.64 16.40
C ASP A 116 5.89 5.91 15.27
N TYR A 117 6.07 4.95 14.36
CA TYR A 117 6.93 5.11 13.19
C TYR A 117 6.38 6.15 12.22
N VAL A 118 5.10 6.08 11.87
CA VAL A 118 4.45 7.03 10.97
C VAL A 118 4.49 8.44 11.58
N GLU A 119 4.14 8.55 12.86
CA GLU A 119 4.18 9.82 13.58
C GLU A 119 5.58 10.44 13.55
N ARG A 120 6.64 9.68 13.88
CA ARG A 120 8.02 10.18 13.91
C ARG A 120 8.63 10.44 12.54
N THR A 121 8.28 9.62 11.54
CA THR A 121 8.90 9.68 10.20
C THR A 121 8.30 10.81 9.37
N PHE A 122 7.01 11.07 9.56
CA PHE A 122 6.27 12.06 8.78
C PHE A 122 5.87 13.30 9.61
N THR A 123 6.52 13.53 10.75
CA THR A 123 6.48 14.84 11.44
C THR A 123 7.54 15.75 10.84
N GLY A 124 7.18 16.72 10.00
CA GLY A 124 8.13 17.77 9.65
C GLY A 124 7.87 18.62 8.42
N ASP A 125 7.17 18.13 7.40
CA ASP A 125 7.00 18.90 6.16
C ASP A 125 5.53 19.06 5.79
N SER A 126 5.05 20.28 6.02
CA SER A 126 3.98 20.96 5.29
C SER A 126 2.87 20.04 4.77
N HIS A 127 1.88 19.76 5.62
CA HIS A 127 0.53 19.60 5.10
C HIS A 127 0.27 20.81 4.18
N PRO A 128 0.00 20.68 2.87
CA PRO A 128 -0.70 21.75 2.19
C PRO A 128 -2.00 21.85 2.98
N ALA A 129 -2.13 22.91 3.77
CA ALA A 129 -3.38 23.24 4.43
C ALA A 129 -4.43 23.12 3.33
N THR A 130 -5.25 22.09 3.42
CA THR A 130 -6.40 21.96 2.54
C THR A 130 -7.30 23.09 3.00
N SER A 131 -7.05 24.26 2.42
CA SER A 131 -7.88 25.42 2.53
C SER A 131 -9.21 24.96 1.97
N LEU A 132 -10.10 24.55 2.87
CA LEU A 132 -11.53 24.64 2.62
C LEU A 132 -11.79 26.13 2.40
N GLN A 133 -11.53 26.58 1.18
CA GLN A 133 -12.02 27.82 0.66
C GLN A 133 -13.53 27.62 0.58
N LEU A 134 -14.22 27.89 1.69
CA LEU A 134 -15.62 28.26 1.69
C LEU A 134 -15.72 29.51 0.81
N ARG A 135 -15.84 29.30 -0.50
CA ARG A 135 -16.22 30.34 -1.47
C ARG A 135 -17.59 30.82 -1.04
N GLY A 136 -17.61 32.06 -0.58
CA GLY A 136 -18.71 32.66 0.12
C GLY A 136 -19.92 33.00 -0.75
N ALA A 137 -20.91 33.55 -0.04
CA ALA A 137 -21.87 34.48 -0.60
C ALA A 137 -22.30 35.44 0.52
N ALA A 138 -21.65 36.60 0.59
CA ALA A 138 -22.26 37.82 1.10
C ALA A 138 -22.23 38.84 -0.05
N PRO A 139 -23.38 39.46 -0.35
CA PRO A 139 -23.48 40.92 -0.28
C PRO A 139 -24.72 41.27 0.58
N GLY A 140 -24.73 42.27 1.46
CA GLY A 140 -24.23 43.63 1.30
C GLY A 140 -25.40 44.56 0.95
N GLY A 141 -25.80 45.44 1.88
CA GLY A 141 -26.78 46.53 1.70
C GLY A 141 -28.11 46.25 2.42
N GLN A 142 -28.50 46.86 3.54
CA GLN A 142 -28.64 48.29 3.85
C GLN A 142 -29.33 49.08 2.72
N CYS A 143 -30.67 49.13 2.82
CA CYS A 143 -31.52 50.30 2.65
C CYS A 143 -32.69 50.15 3.63
#